data_AF-A0A060C283-F1
#
_entry.id   AF-A0A060C283-F1
#
_cell.length_a   1.000
_cell.length_b   1.000
_cell.length_c   1.000
_cell.angle_alpha   90.00
_cell.angle_beta   90.00
_cell.angle_gamma   90.00
#
_symmetry.space_group_name_H-M   'P 1'
#
loop_
_entity.id
_entity.type
_entity.pdbx_description
1 polymer ?
#
loop_
_entity_poly.entity_id
_entity_poly.type
_entity_poly.pdbx_seq_one_letter_code
_entity_poly.pdbx_strand_id
1 'polypeptide(L)'
;MRATGLTPLFLSINHLSDGDAARQVIARMGDTPRVLLPDPMPSGRTVGVLSRMDIVVSMRLHGLIFAAGQGVPLVGISYDPKVTS
;
A
#
# COMPACT_ATOMS: atom_id res chain seq x y z
N MET A 1 14.25 -12.90 11.31
CA MET A 1 12.85 -12.55 10.99
C MET A 1 12.32 -13.65 10.08
N ARG A 2 11.28 -14.41 10.47
CA ARG A 2 10.74 -15.48 9.61
C ARG A 2 10.00 -14.83 8.43
N ALA A 3 10.34 -15.21 7.20
CA ALA A 3 9.62 -14.76 6.02
C ALA A 3 8.19 -15.33 6.07
N THR A 4 7.18 -14.48 5.90
CA THR A 4 5.77 -14.84 5.97
C THR A 4 5.29 -15.63 4.74
N GLY A 5 6.14 -15.80 3.72
CA GLY A 5 5.76 -16.33 2.41
C GLY A 5 5.05 -15.32 1.51
N LEU A 6 4.79 -14.10 2.00
CA LEU A 6 4.14 -13.03 1.24
C LEU A 6 5.15 -12.20 0.44
N THR A 7 4.74 -11.75 -0.75
CA THR A 7 5.52 -10.79 -1.57
C THR A 7 4.86 -9.42 -1.49
N PRO A 8 5.52 -8.39 -0.93
CA PRO A 8 4.96 -7.05 -0.85
C PRO A 8 4.74 -6.42 -2.22
N LEU A 9 3.58 -5.79 -2.40
CA LEU A 9 3.24 -4.95 -3.55
C LEU A 9 3.03 -3.51 -3.05
N PHE A 10 3.86 -2.58 -3.53
CA PHE A 10 3.70 -1.15 -3.28
C PHE A 10 2.87 -0.55 -4.40
N LEU A 11 1.70 0.00 -4.07
CA LEU A 11 0.82 0.67 -5.04
C LEU A 11 0.67 2.15 -4.71
N SER A 12 0.61 2.98 -5.74
CA SER A 12 0.35 4.42 -5.61
C SER A 12 -1.14 4.72 -5.69
N ILE A 13 -1.72 5.24 -4.61
CA ILE A 13 -3.09 5.78 -4.60
C ILE A 13 -3.06 7.30 -4.81
N ASN A 14 -2.05 7.96 -4.24
CA ASN A 14 -1.72 9.36 -4.46
C ASN A 14 -0.39 9.49 -5.21
N HIS A 15 -0.50 9.95 -6.45
CA HIS A 15 0.61 10.12 -7.39
C HIS A 15 1.72 11.08 -6.93
N LEU A 16 1.44 12.00 -6.00
CA LEU A 16 2.40 13.03 -5.61
C LEU A 16 3.45 12.54 -4.60
N SER A 17 3.14 11.55 -3.76
CA SER A 17 4.03 11.18 -2.65
C SER A 17 4.12 9.69 -2.33
N ASP A 18 3.21 8.84 -2.82
CA ASP A 18 3.26 7.41 -2.49
C ASP A 18 4.46 6.71 -3.13
N GLY A 19 4.87 7.14 -4.34
CA GLY A 19 6.04 6.58 -5.02
C GLY A 19 7.35 6.83 -4.27
N ASP A 20 7.55 8.03 -3.73
CA ASP A 20 8.74 8.37 -2.92
C ASP A 20 8.76 7.59 -1.62
N ALA A 21 7.62 7.52 -0.92
CA ALA A 21 7.49 6.72 0.30
C ALA A 21 7.79 5.23 0.04
N ALA A 22 7.26 4.66 -1.04
CA ALA A 22 7.54 3.28 -1.43
C ALA A 22 9.03 3.05 -1.68
N ARG A 23 9.71 3.96 -2.41
CA ARG A 23 11.16 3.85 -2.65
C ARG A 23 11.97 3.92 -1.35
N GLN A 24 11.59 4.75 -0.40
CA GLN A 24 12.24 4.81 0.92
C GLN A 24 12.12 3.50 1.71
N VAL A 25 10.98 2.82 1.63
CA VAL A 25 10.80 1.49 2.25
C VAL A 25 11.63 0.45 1.50
N ILE A 26 11.53 0.42 0.17
CA ILE A 26 12.25 -0.52 -0.70
C ILE A 26 13.76 -0.46 -0.47
N ALA A 27 14.34 0.73 -0.28
CA ALA A 27 15.76 0.91 0.00
C ALA A 27 16.22 0.20 1.30
N ARG A 28 15.30 -0.08 2.23
CA ARG A 28 15.57 -0.77 3.49
C ARG A 28 15.26 -2.27 3.46
N MET A 29 14.73 -2.79 2.35
CA MET A 29 14.28 -4.18 2.22
C MET A 29 15.38 -5.17 1.78
N GLY A 30 16.58 -4.69 1.43
CA GLY A 30 17.66 -5.53 0.90
C GLY A 30 17.22 -6.29 -0.36
N ASP A 31 17.47 -7.61 -0.38
CA ASP A 31 17.14 -8.50 -1.51
C ASP A 31 15.74 -9.12 -1.43
N THR A 32 14.89 -8.65 -0.50
CA THR A 32 13.53 -9.18 -0.35
C THR A 32 12.72 -8.96 -1.65
N PRO A 33 12.12 -10.02 -2.24
CA PRO A 33 11.27 -9.89 -3.42
C PRO A 33 10.10 -8.94 -3.19
N ARG A 34 9.76 -8.15 -4.21
CA ARG A 34 8.74 -7.10 -4.12
C ARG A 34 8.27 -6.65 -5.51
N VAL A 35 7.10 -6.05 -5.55
CA VAL A 35 6.54 -5.41 -6.74
C VAL A 35 6.29 -3.93 -6.45
N LEU A 36 6.60 -3.06 -7.40
CA LEU A 36 6.30 -1.64 -7.34
C LEU A 36 5.40 -1.26 -8.51
N LEU A 37 4.24 -0.69 -8.20
CA LEU A 37 3.32 -0.04 -9.14
C LEU A 37 3.32 1.47 -8.83
N PRO A 38 4.26 2.23 -9.40
CA PRO A 38 4.53 3.61 -8.99
C PRO A 38 3.49 4.61 -9.52
N ASP A 39 2.82 4.26 -10.61
CA ASP A 39 1.87 5.14 -11.29
C ASP A 39 0.46 5.03 -10.68
N PRO A 40 -0.28 6.14 -10.60
CA PRO A 40 -1.68 6.10 -10.20
C PRO A 40 -2.48 5.26 -11.20
N MET A 41 -3.38 4.46 -10.66
CA MET A 41 -4.33 3.68 -11.45
C MET A 41 -5.75 4.22 -11.27
N PRO A 42 -6.63 4.06 -12.26
CA PRO A 42 -8.05 4.28 -12.08
C PRO A 42 -8.57 3.49 -10.88
N SER A 43 -9.51 4.07 -10.13
CA SER A 43 -10.03 3.49 -8.89
C SER A 43 -10.47 2.04 -9.03
N GLY A 44 -11.18 1.69 -10.12
CA GLY A 44 -11.60 0.30 -10.38
C GLY A 44 -10.44 -0.68 -10.52
N ARG A 45 -9.31 -0.27 -11.13
CA ARG A 45 -8.11 -1.10 -11.22
C ARG A 45 -7.42 -1.21 -9.86
N THR A 46 -7.36 -0.13 -9.09
CA THR A 46 -6.86 -0.17 -7.70
C THR A 46 -7.67 -1.14 -6.84
N VAL A 47 -9.00 -1.07 -6.90
CA VAL A 47 -9.89 -2.00 -6.18
C VAL A 47 -9.64 -3.45 -6.62
N GLY A 48 -9.53 -3.72 -7.93
CA GLY A 48 -9.26 -5.06 -8.43
C GLY A 48 -7.88 -5.62 -8.08
N VAL A 49 -6.87 -4.76 -7.88
CA VAL A 49 -5.57 -5.18 -7.32
C VAL A 49 -5.72 -5.51 -5.84
N LEU A 50 -6.35 -4.61 -5.07
CA LEU A 50 -6.56 -4.80 -3.64
C LEU A 50 -7.39 -6.05 -3.32
N SER A 51 -8.38 -6.38 -4.14
CA SER A 51 -9.24 -7.57 -3.97
C SER A 51 -8.50 -8.91 -4.11
N ARG A 52 -7.24 -8.89 -4.56
CA ARG A 52 -6.40 -10.09 -4.72
C ARG A 52 -5.27 -10.17 -3.68
N MET A 53 -5.21 -9.23 -2.74
CA MET A 53 -4.19 -9.22 -1.70
C MET A 53 -4.62 -10.08 -0.51
N ASP A 54 -3.67 -10.79 0.11
CA ASP A 54 -3.90 -11.51 1.36
C ASP A 54 -4.10 -10.56 2.55
N ILE A 55 -3.43 -9.41 2.52
CA ILE A 55 -3.52 -8.35 3.52
C ILE A 55 -3.16 -6.99 2.91
N VAL A 56 -3.82 -5.93 3.38
CA VAL A 56 -3.53 -4.55 2.98
C VAL A 56 -3.03 -3.74 4.17
N VAL A 57 -1.88 -3.08 4.01
CA VAL A 57 -1.37 -2.12 4.98
C VAL A 57 -1.40 -0.74 4.33
N SER A 58 -2.10 0.21 4.94
CA SER A 58 -2.26 1.54 4.33
C SER A 58 -2.38 2.64 5.38
N MET A 59 -1.79 3.78 5.07
CA MET A 59 -2.03 5.07 5.75
C MET A 59 -3.09 5.92 5.02
N ARG A 60 -3.46 5.54 3.79
CA ARG A 60 -4.46 6.24 2.98
C ARG A 60 -5.83 5.66 3.25
N LEU A 61 -6.78 6.51 3.63
CA LEU A 61 -8.18 6.13 3.87
C LEU A 61 -8.78 5.38 2.66
N HIS A 62 -8.55 5.86 1.43
CA HIS A 62 -9.05 5.19 0.23
C HIS A 62 -8.54 3.75 0.09
N GLY A 63 -7.27 3.49 0.38
CA GLY A 63 -6.74 2.13 0.37
C GLY A 63 -7.42 1.22 1.39
N LEU A 64 -7.71 1.75 2.58
CA LEU A 64 -8.41 1.02 3.64
C LEU A 64 -9.87 0.75 3.28
N ILE A 65 -10.60 1.75 2.77
CA ILE A 65 -12.00 1.60 2.36
C ILE A 65 -12.12 0.61 1.19
N PHE A 66 -11.24 0.69 0.19
CA PHE A 66 -11.26 -0.22 -0.93
C PHE A 66 -10.95 -1.66 -0.51
N ALA A 67 -9.96 -1.88 0.37
CA ALA A 67 -9.67 -3.21 0.91
C ALA A 67 -10.82 -3.77 1.75
N ALA A 68 -11.37 -2.95 2.66
CA ALA A 68 -12.52 -3.33 3.50
C ALA A 68 -13.73 -3.73 2.65
N GLY A 69 -14.04 -2.97 1.59
CA GLY A 69 -15.14 -3.25 0.68
C GLY A 69 -14.99 -4.56 -0.10
N GLN A 70 -13.79 -5.14 -0.17
CA GLN A 70 -13.51 -6.44 -0.78
C GLN A 70 -13.37 -7.57 0.25
N GLY A 71 -13.56 -7.29 1.55
CA GLY A 71 -13.38 -8.27 2.62
C GLY A 71 -11.91 -8.67 2.87
N VAL A 72 -10.96 -7.86 2.40
CA VAL A 72 -9.53 -8.13 2.55
C VAL A 72 -9.06 -7.69 3.94
N PRO A 73 -8.37 -8.55 4.72
CA PRO A 73 -7.77 -8.16 6.00
C PRO A 73 -6.89 -6.91 5.84
N LEU A 74 -6.99 -5.97 6.78
CA LEU A 74 -6.28 -4.70 6.65
C LEU A 74 -5.74 -4.15 7.96
N VAL A 75 -4.63 -3.43 7.86
CA VAL A 75 -4.01 -2.69 8.96
C VAL A 75 -3.88 -1.23 8.55
N GLY A 76 -4.57 -0.36 9.29
CA GLY A 76 -4.42 1.09 9.19
C GLY A 76 -3.17 1.53 9.94
N ILE A 77 -2.29 2.27 9.26
CA ILE A 77 -1.22 3.00 9.92
C ILE A 77 -1.74 4.39 10.23
N SER A 78 -1.98 4.66 11.51
CA SER A 78 -2.22 6.03 11.96
C SER A 78 -0.94 6.83 11.79
N TYR A 79 -1.04 7.96 11.08
CA TYR A 79 -0.07 9.03 11.24
C TYR A 79 -0.76 10.10 12.08
N ASP A 80 -0.10 10.55 13.15
CA ASP A 80 -0.52 11.74 13.89
C ASP A 80 -0.58 12.89 12.87
N PRO A 81 -1.74 13.53 12.64
CA PRO A 81 -1.85 14.51 11.58
C PRO A 81 -0.87 15.65 11.85
N LYS A 82 -0.12 16.01 10.82
CA LYS A 82 0.56 17.30 10.76
C LYS A 82 -0.53 18.36 10.85
N VAL A 83 -0.67 18.99 12.02
CA VAL A 83 -1.43 20.23 12.14
C VAL A 83 -0.68 21.26 11.29
N THR A 84 -1.20 21.53 10.09
CA THR A 84 -0.91 22.74 9.30
C THR A 84 -1.86 22.77 8.10
N SER A 85 -3.04 23.34 8.31
CA SER A 85 -3.38 24.67 7.78
C SER A 85 -4.47 25.29 8.63
#